data_AF-A0A376BWN4-F1
#
_entry.id   AF-A0A376BWN4-F1
#
_cell.length_a   1.000
_cell.length_b   1.000
_cell.length_c   1.000
_cell.angle_alpha   90.00
_cell.angle_beta   90.00
_cell.angle_gamma   90.00
#
_symmetry.space_group_name_H-M   'P 1'
#
loop_
_entity.id
_entity.type
_entity.pdbx_description
1 polymer ?
#
loop_
_entity_poly.entity_id
_entity_poly.type
_entity_poly.pdbx_seq_one_letter_code
_entity_poly.pdbx_strand_id
1 'polypeptide(L)' 'MKLNQLAVLTSVSLLLAACASGSYQWHKNGVSVHDTNNQISKCKYDIDMARDVSAEKAKAMLTNCMQKEGYRWVYR' A
#
# COMPACT_ATOMS: atom_id res chain seq x y z
N MET A 1 9.18 -11.07 44.31
CA MET A 1 8.17 -10.21 43.63
C MET A 1 8.73 -9.25 42.58
N LYS A 2 9.96 -8.69 42.70
CA LYS A 2 10.48 -7.69 41.74
C LYS A 2 10.77 -8.22 40.33
N LEU A 3 11.14 -9.50 40.19
CA LEU A 3 11.43 -10.13 38.89
C LEU A 3 10.17 -10.27 38.00
N ASN A 4 9.02 -10.50 38.63
CA ASN A 4 7.74 -10.67 37.92
C ASN A 4 7.21 -9.33 37.36
N GLN A 5 7.52 -8.21 38.02
CA GLN A 5 7.13 -6.88 37.54
C GLN A 5 8.02 -6.38 36.39
N LEU A 6 9.31 -6.73 36.38
CA LEU A 6 10.19 -6.41 35.25
C LEU A 6 9.76 -7.14 33.97
N ALA A 7 9.36 -8.42 34.07
CA ALA A 7 8.90 -9.21 32.92
C ALA A 7 7.60 -8.69 32.30
N VAL A 8 6.70 -8.13 33.13
CA VAL A 8 5.45 -7.53 32.67
C VAL A 8 5.70 -6.18 31.96
N LEU A 9 6.65 -5.36 32.46
CA LEU A 9 6.97 -4.08 31.80
C LEU A 9 7.66 -4.25 30.44
N THR A 10 8.57 -5.22 30.30
CA THR A 10 9.25 -5.47 29.03
C THR A 10 8.30 -6.00 27.96
N SER A 11 7.38 -6.90 28.31
CA SER A 11 6.39 -7.45 27.37
C SER A 11 5.42 -6.39 26.82
N VAL A 12 4.99 -5.43 27.63
CA VAL A 12 4.12 -4.31 27.17
C VAL A 12 4.86 -3.37 26.21
N SER A 13 6.15 -3.14 26.44
CA SER A 13 6.98 -2.25 25.61
C SER A 13 7.20 -2.81 24.18
N LEU A 14 7.29 -4.14 24.05
CA LEU A 14 7.42 -4.82 22.76
C LEU A 14 6.14 -4.75 21.90
N LEU A 15 4.96 -4.73 22.53
CA LEU A 15 3.68 -4.65 21.82
C LEU A 15 3.42 -3.26 21.20
N LEU A 16 4.00 -2.20 21.78
CA LEU A 16 3.83 -0.83 21.30
C LEU A 16 4.65 -0.51 20.04
N ALA A 17 5.71 -1.28 19.75
CA ALA A 17 6.55 -1.06 18.57
C ALA A 17 5.93 -1.56 17.25
N ALA A 18 4.81 -2.30 17.30
CA ALA A 18 4.21 -2.95 16.13
C ALA A 18 3.37 -2.03 15.22
N CYS A 19 2.98 -0.83 15.67
CA CYS A 19 2.08 0.05 14.91
C CYS A 19 2.78 1.02 13.94
N ALA A 20 4.11 0.96 13.80
CA ALA A 20 4.88 1.90 12.96
C ALA A 20 5.33 1.32 11.61
N SER A 21 4.75 0.21 11.15
CA SER A 21 5.10 -0.40 9.86
C SER A 21 4.40 0.32 8.71
N GLY A 22 5.10 1.25 8.08
CA GLY A 22 4.67 1.83 6.80
C GLY A 22 4.72 0.80 5.66
N SER A 23 3.92 1.02 4.64
CA SER A 23 3.92 0.23 3.41
C SER A 23 3.91 1.12 2.17
N TYR A 24 4.41 0.61 1.06
CA TYR A 24 4.28 1.30 -0.21
C TYR A 24 2.86 1.16 -0.74
N GLN A 25 2.25 2.29 -1.08
CA GLN A 25 0.89 2.35 -1.60
C GLN A 25 0.72 3.49 -2.60
N TRP A 26 -0.31 3.38 -3.44
CA TRP A 26 -0.73 4.47 -4.32
C TRP A 26 -1.44 5.53 -3.48
N HIS A 27 -1.03 6.79 -3.63
CA HIS A 27 -1.59 7.91 -2.87
C HIS A 27 -1.92 9.09 -3.79
N LYS A 28 -3.03 9.77 -3.48
CA LYS A 28 -3.44 11.06 -4.06
C LYS A 28 -4.13 11.89 -2.98
N ASN A 29 -3.76 13.16 -2.86
CA ASN A 29 -4.31 14.03 -1.81
C ASN A 29 -5.83 14.20 -1.98
N GLY A 30 -6.56 14.11 -0.87
CA GLY A 30 -8.02 14.24 -0.85
C GLY A 30 -8.78 13.04 -1.40
N VAL A 31 -8.12 11.93 -1.71
CA VAL A 31 -8.75 10.71 -2.25
C VAL A 31 -8.76 9.62 -1.18
N SER A 32 -9.89 8.94 -1.04
CA SER A 32 -10.03 7.84 -0.09
C SER A 32 -9.28 6.58 -0.55
N VAL A 33 -8.98 5.66 0.37
CA VAL A 33 -8.43 4.34 0.01
C VAL A 33 -9.40 3.57 -0.89
N HIS A 34 -10.71 3.72 -0.66
CA HIS A 34 -11.74 3.10 -1.49
C HIS A 34 -11.66 3.60 -2.94
N ASP A 35 -11.59 4.92 -3.14
CA ASP A 35 -11.50 5.52 -4.47
C ASP A 35 -10.16 5.20 -5.16
N THR A 36 -9.08 5.10 -4.38
CA THR A 36 -7.79 4.63 -4.87
C THR A 36 -7.90 3.21 -5.42
N ASN A 37 -8.57 2.31 -4.69
CA ASN A 37 -8.79 0.93 -5.13
C ASN A 37 -9.71 0.86 -6.37
N ASN A 38 -10.72 1.72 -6.46
CA ASN A 38 -11.57 1.83 -7.64
C ASN A 38 -10.73 2.24 -8.87
N GLN A 39 -9.82 3.21 -8.71
CA GLN A 39 -8.93 3.61 -9.79
C GLN A 39 -7.94 2.51 -10.20
N ILE A 40 -7.36 1.78 -9.23
CA ILE A 40 -6.50 0.63 -9.52
C ILE A 40 -7.28 -0.42 -10.32
N SER A 41 -8.52 -0.69 -9.93
CA SER A 41 -9.39 -1.68 -10.60
C SER A 41 -9.71 -1.25 -12.04
N LYS A 42 -10.01 0.04 -12.24
CA LYS A 42 -10.17 0.62 -13.59
C LYS A 42 -8.92 0.44 -14.44
N CYS A 43 -7.75 0.80 -13.92
CA CYS A 43 -6.49 0.64 -14.66
C CYS A 43 -6.21 -0.82 -15.03
N LYS A 44 -6.50 -1.77 -14.13
CA LYS A 44 -6.35 -3.21 -14.41
C LYS A 44 -7.31 -3.66 -15.51
N TYR A 45 -8.57 -3.26 -15.44
CA TYR A 45 -9.55 -3.57 -16.47
C TYR A 45 -9.09 -3.11 -17.85
N ASP A 46 -8.58 -1.87 -17.97
CA ASP A 46 -8.08 -1.34 -19.24
C ASP A 46 -6.87 -2.12 -19.77
N ILE A 47 -6.01 -2.62 -18.87
CA ILE A 47 -4.85 -3.45 -19.25
C ILE A 47 -5.28 -4.84 -19.71
N ASP A 48 -6.24 -5.46 -19.01
CA ASP A 48 -6.76 -6.79 -19.34
C ASP A 48 -7.48 -6.80 -20.70
N MET A 49 -8.00 -5.64 -21.13
CA MET A 49 -8.58 -5.44 -22.45
C MET A 49 -7.53 -5.32 -23.58
N ALA A 50 -6.25 -5.10 -23.24
CA ALA A 50 -5.17 -5.05 -24.23
C ALA A 50 -4.67 -6.48 -24.55
N ARG A 51 -4.60 -6.81 -25.84
CA ARG A 51 -4.09 -8.12 -26.30
C ARG A 51 -2.58 -8.23 -26.12
N ASP A 52 -2.10 -9.45 -25.81
CA ASP A 52 -0.69 -9.85 -25.79
C ASP A 52 0.24 -8.96 -24.93
N VAL A 53 -0.22 -8.61 -23.72
CA VAL A 53 0.56 -7.83 -22.75
C VAL A 53 1.36 -8.77 -21.85
N SER A 54 2.69 -8.65 -21.87
CA SER A 54 3.55 -9.35 -20.91
C SER A 54 3.36 -8.83 -19.48
N ALA A 55 3.71 -9.62 -18.47
CA ALA A 55 3.55 -9.22 -17.06
C ALA A 55 4.34 -7.93 -16.73
N GLU A 56 5.53 -7.76 -17.30
CA GLU A 56 6.39 -6.58 -17.16
C GLU A 56 5.72 -5.36 -17.79
N LYS A 57 5.15 -5.52 -18.99
CA LYS A 57 4.42 -4.46 -19.68
C LYS A 57 3.15 -4.09 -18.94
N ALA A 58 2.43 -5.07 -18.38
CA ALA A 58 1.24 -4.83 -17.55
C ALA A 58 1.58 -4.00 -16.30
N LYS A 59 2.70 -4.29 -15.61
CA LYS A 59 3.18 -3.49 -14.46
C LYS A 59 3.51 -2.05 -14.86
N ALA A 60 4.18 -1.86 -15.99
CA ALA A 60 4.47 -0.53 -16.52
C ALA A 60 3.18 0.23 -16.89
N MET A 61 2.23 -0.45 -17.53
CA MET A 61 0.93 0.14 -17.89
C MET A 61 0.13 0.54 -16.65
N LEU A 62 0.10 -0.28 -15.60
CA LEU A 62 -0.55 0.07 -14.33
C LEU A 62 0.09 1.31 -13.72
N THR A 63 1.43 1.36 -13.67
CA THR A 63 2.18 2.51 -13.15
C THR A 63 1.85 3.78 -13.93
N ASN A 64 1.88 3.72 -15.26
CA ASN A 64 1.58 4.84 -16.14
C ASN A 64 0.13 5.31 -15.99
N CYS A 65 -0.83 4.38 -15.90
CA CYS A 65 -2.23 4.69 -15.69
C CYS A 65 -2.44 5.44 -14.36
N MET A 66 -1.90 4.91 -13.26
CA MET A 66 -2.02 5.55 -11.95
C MET A 66 -1.37 6.94 -11.91
N GLN A 67 -0.18 7.09 -12.53
CA GLN A 67 0.51 8.38 -12.60
C GLN A 67 -0.23 9.41 -13.45
N LYS A 68 -0.83 8.99 -14.57
CA LYS A 68 -1.68 9.82 -15.44
C LYS A 68 -2.88 10.37 -14.66
N GLU A 69 -3.48 9.55 -13.80
CA GLU A 69 -4.60 9.95 -12.93
C GLU A 69 -4.17 10.76 -11.69
N GLY A 70 -2.86 11.07 -11.58
CA GLY A 70 -2.31 11.93 -10.54
C GLY A 70 -1.92 11.21 -9.25
N TYR A 71 -1.92 9.89 -9.22
CA TYR A 71 -1.44 9.11 -8.07
C TYR A 71 0.09 9.02 -8.06
N ARG A 72 0.66 8.81 -6.88
CA ARG A 72 2.10 8.58 -6.68
C ARG A 72 2.31 7.35 -5.81
N TRP A 73 3.39 6.61 -6.10
CA TRP A 73 3.82 5.46 -5.30
C TRP A 73 4.68 5.97 -4.15
N VAL A 74 4.17 5.91 -2.93
CA VAL A 74 4.83 6.49 -1.75
C VAL A 74 4.83 5.49 -0.59
N TYR A 75 5.84 5.59 0.27
CA TYR A 75 5.88 4.88 1.54
C TYR A 75 5.07 5.66 2.57
N ARG A 76 4.06 5.04 3.17
CA ARG A 76 3.19 5.64 4.19
C ARG A 76 2.89 4.63 5.30
#